data_AF-A0A969NQ93-F1
#
_entry.id   AF-A0A969NQ93-F1
#
_cell.length_a   1.000
_cell.length_b   1.000
_cell.length_c   1.000
_cell.angle_alpha   90.00
_cell.angle_beta   90.00
_cell.angle_gamma   90.00
#
_symmetry.space_group_name_H-M   'P 1'
#
loop_
_entity.id
_entity.type
_entity.pdbx_description
1 polymer ?
#
loop_
_entity_poly.entity_id
_entity_poly.type
_entity_poly.pdbx_seq_one_letter_code
_entity_poly.pdbx_strand_id
1 'polypeptide(L)'
;MGLDRRTFLQQAGLALFTWGATEAGISSLAHHNRLAALLKNHQQTLAQPTSRKLALLIGINHYTAQDHLAGCLMDLELQTELLIHRFGFNVSDILTLSDRQATRENIEMAFLEHLTQQAQPDDVVVFHFSGYGGQVKMPLASKEEVLETTEIARDGFRLANSLIPVDGLSSTKKNLIANSILQETILVLAQTLSTAKCTFVLDTSFNQTPRSKHGSFQVRSLSSVADSPSSQELAFLAQLQHDFADKGLKPSKRSLSLPGVVLSAAHDNQVAVERHWDGFSAGLFTQALTQHLWQITPSSKVQVALARTAETVQQVMGRRQEPTLNNPDKSAIAYYFGLSDAPHAAGIISKVDKNNRAEIKLLGLPANVINSYGVNSCFNLVPSVENSAPLQVKSKAGLIAKVEPLAPIEPLKIGRLVQESIRMLNRNLSLKLALDGDLNRVERVDATSALANIPAINSAVVAKEQNADCVIGKVFTALEPVTTNLDNSNQPFTYGLYTAGGDLIGETMGAEEEAVKVAIDRLQPQFNNLLAAKWLELTSNEFSSLIKASATLLTPEIKSPLWQRSTLVALDTLPSPKKSYLPILQLKQLITYRS
;
A
#
# COMPACT_ATOMS: atom_id res chain seq x y z
N MET A 1 51.58 34.16 -8.09
CA MET A 1 51.19 33.09 -9.02
C MET A 1 50.17 32.22 -8.31
N GLY A 2 48.88 32.44 -8.62
CA GLY A 2 47.78 31.72 -8.01
C GLY A 2 47.68 30.32 -8.62
N LEU A 3 47.66 29.31 -7.76
CA LEU A 3 47.28 27.95 -8.15
C LEU A 3 45.78 27.91 -8.41
N ASP A 4 45.42 27.32 -9.55
CA ASP A 4 44.07 27.25 -10.09
C ASP A 4 43.17 26.36 -9.18
N ARG A 5 41.98 26.87 -8.85
CA ARG A 5 40.99 26.19 -7.98
C ARG A 5 40.52 24.85 -8.56
N ARG A 6 40.74 24.62 -9.86
CA ARG A 6 40.38 23.37 -10.55
C ARG A 6 41.32 22.20 -10.24
N THR A 7 42.58 22.46 -9.91
CA THR A 7 43.59 21.42 -9.65
C THR A 7 43.53 20.91 -8.21
N PHE A 8 43.12 21.75 -7.26
CA PHE A 8 42.96 21.37 -5.85
C PHE A 8 41.76 20.41 -5.63
N LEU A 9 40.64 20.64 -6.34
CA LEU A 9 39.45 19.79 -6.23
C LEU A 9 39.61 18.42 -6.92
N GLN A 10 40.53 18.28 -7.89
CA GLN A 10 40.84 16.99 -8.50
C GLN A 10 41.76 16.12 -7.64
N GLN A 11 42.58 16.72 -6.77
CA GLN A 11 43.49 15.98 -5.89
C GLN A 11 42.90 15.62 -4.52
N ALA A 12 41.87 16.34 -4.06
CA ALA A 12 41.17 16.01 -2.81
C ALA A 12 40.24 14.77 -2.93
N GLY A 13 39.89 14.35 -4.15
CA GLY A 13 39.00 13.21 -4.41
C GLY A 13 39.64 11.83 -4.32
N LEU A 14 40.95 11.72 -4.02
CA LEU A 14 41.71 10.47 -4.06
C LEU A 14 42.33 10.04 -2.71
N ALA A 15 41.99 10.70 -1.61
CA ALA A 15 42.67 10.49 -0.31
C ALA A 15 41.80 9.93 0.84
N LEU A 16 40.63 9.32 0.58
CA LEU A 16 39.77 8.79 1.67
C LEU A 16 39.33 7.31 1.50
N PHE A 17 40.16 6.48 0.87
CA PHE A 17 39.99 5.00 0.92
C PHE A 17 41.25 4.27 1.40
N THR A 18 41.90 4.80 2.44
CA THR A 18 42.95 4.07 3.15
C THR A 18 42.69 4.09 4.66
N TRP A 19 41.76 3.26 5.12
CA TRP A 19 41.98 2.53 6.36
C TRP A 19 41.12 1.26 6.41
N GLY A 20 41.78 0.10 6.33
CA GLY A 20 41.19 -1.18 6.71
C GLY A 20 41.07 -2.24 5.63
N ALA A 21 42.15 -2.56 4.92
CA ALA A 21 42.30 -3.88 4.30
C ALA A 21 43.73 -4.37 4.55
N THR A 22 43.83 -5.43 5.33
CA THR A 22 45.04 -6.19 5.63
C THR A 22 45.66 -6.75 4.34
N GLU A 23 46.99 -6.74 4.29
CA GLU A 23 47.83 -7.21 3.20
C GLU A 23 47.63 -8.72 2.90
N ALA A 24 46.74 -9.05 1.97
CA ALA A 24 46.81 -10.25 1.12
C ALA A 24 45.66 -10.21 0.10
N GLY A 25 45.90 -9.64 -1.10
CA GLY A 25 44.90 -9.75 -2.17
C GLY A 25 44.98 -8.78 -3.36
N ILE A 26 45.98 -7.90 -3.46
CA ILE A 26 46.01 -6.85 -4.51
C ILE A 26 46.97 -7.20 -5.68
N SER A 27 47.20 -8.47 -5.99
CA SER A 27 47.96 -8.86 -7.20
C SER A 27 47.11 -9.46 -8.34
N SER A 28 45.77 -9.38 -8.26
CA SER A 28 44.86 -10.03 -9.23
C SER A 28 44.01 -9.06 -10.09
N LEU A 29 44.10 -7.74 -9.91
CA LEU A 29 43.17 -6.80 -10.54
C LEU A 29 43.74 -6.02 -11.75
N ALA A 30 44.46 -6.70 -12.64
CA ALA A 30 44.92 -6.12 -13.92
C ALA A 30 43.95 -6.33 -15.11
N HIS A 31 42.70 -6.78 -14.88
CA HIS A 31 41.76 -7.12 -15.95
C HIS A 31 40.31 -6.69 -15.66
N HIS A 32 40.01 -5.39 -15.56
CA HIS A 32 38.62 -4.95 -15.44
C HIS A 32 38.29 -3.71 -16.29
N ASN A 33 38.02 -3.94 -17.59
CA ASN A 33 37.24 -3.05 -18.46
C ASN A 33 35.83 -2.71 -17.90
N ARG A 34 35.37 -3.43 -16.86
CA ARG A 34 34.08 -3.21 -16.18
C ARG A 34 34.05 -1.98 -15.27
N LEU A 35 35.17 -1.62 -14.65
CA LEU A 35 35.23 -0.46 -13.75
C LEU A 35 35.24 0.86 -14.54
N ALA A 36 35.92 0.86 -15.69
CA ALA A 36 35.87 1.95 -16.65
C ALA A 36 34.45 2.11 -17.26
N ALA A 37 33.75 1.00 -17.55
CA ALA A 37 32.36 1.05 -18.02
C ALA A 37 31.38 1.57 -16.94
N LEU A 38 31.56 1.18 -15.68
CA LEU A 38 30.79 1.69 -14.54
C LEU A 38 31.01 3.20 -14.31
N LEU A 39 32.26 3.65 -14.41
CA LEU A 39 32.60 5.07 -14.29
C LEU A 39 32.10 5.91 -15.48
N LYS A 40 32.12 5.34 -16.70
CA LYS A 40 31.59 6.00 -17.90
C LYS A 40 30.06 6.11 -17.86
N ASN A 41 29.37 5.08 -17.35
CA ASN A 41 27.93 5.11 -17.11
C ASN A 41 27.55 6.14 -16.04
N HIS A 42 28.34 6.25 -14.95
CA HIS A 42 28.14 7.26 -13.91
C HIS A 42 28.40 8.70 -14.38
N GLN A 43 29.41 8.92 -15.22
CA GLN A 43 29.69 10.23 -15.80
C GLN A 43 28.67 10.64 -16.87
N GLN A 44 28.07 9.68 -17.58
CA GLN A 44 26.97 9.94 -18.52
C GLN A 44 25.64 10.24 -17.81
N THR A 45 25.42 9.77 -16.57
CA THR A 45 24.19 10.07 -15.81
C THR A 45 24.12 11.51 -15.30
N LEU A 46 25.27 12.19 -15.19
CA LEU A 46 25.38 13.57 -14.70
C LEU A 46 25.12 14.64 -15.78
N ALA A 47 25.00 14.24 -17.06
CA ALA A 47 24.86 15.14 -18.20
C ALA A 47 23.62 14.90 -19.07
N GLN A 48 22.74 13.96 -18.71
CA GLN A 48 21.47 13.74 -19.40
C GLN A 48 20.45 14.83 -18.98
N PRO A 49 19.71 15.47 -19.91
CA PRO A 49 18.51 16.20 -19.54
C PRO A 49 17.59 15.24 -18.76
N THR A 50 16.97 15.72 -17.68
CA THR A 50 16.11 14.89 -16.82
C THR A 50 15.08 14.14 -17.66
N SER A 51 15.10 12.80 -17.63
CA SER A 51 14.11 11.94 -18.30
C SER A 51 12.69 12.41 -18.02
N ARG A 52 11.85 12.56 -19.06
CA ARG A 52 10.44 12.94 -18.88
C ARG A 52 9.72 11.82 -18.13
N LYS A 53 8.66 12.16 -17.41
CA LYS A 53 7.91 11.23 -16.58
C LYS A 53 6.43 11.29 -16.95
N LEU A 54 5.88 10.18 -17.44
CA LEU A 54 4.49 10.05 -17.89
C LEU A 54 3.73 9.11 -16.97
N ALA A 55 2.49 9.47 -16.59
CA ALA A 55 1.63 8.60 -15.81
C ALA A 55 0.23 8.48 -16.40
N LEU A 56 -0.33 7.28 -16.36
CA LEU A 56 -1.74 7.00 -16.57
C LEU A 56 -2.33 6.40 -15.31
N LEU A 57 -3.29 7.08 -14.69
CA LEU A 57 -3.94 6.67 -13.44
C LEU A 57 -5.42 6.40 -13.71
N ILE A 58 -5.89 5.19 -13.39
CA ILE A 58 -7.26 4.75 -13.63
C ILE A 58 -7.89 4.33 -12.31
N GLY A 59 -9.04 4.91 -11.97
CA GLY A 59 -9.73 4.62 -10.71
C GLY A 59 -11.24 4.61 -10.89
N ILE A 60 -11.89 3.53 -10.44
CA ILE A 60 -13.31 3.29 -10.69
C ILE A 60 -14.00 2.89 -9.39
N ASN A 61 -14.90 3.77 -8.91
CA ASN A 61 -15.79 3.51 -7.79
C ASN A 61 -17.17 3.03 -8.27
N HIS A 62 -17.70 3.69 -9.31
CA HIS A 62 -19.11 3.60 -9.66
C HIS A 62 -19.38 2.63 -10.83
N TYR A 63 -19.59 1.36 -10.51
CA TYR A 63 -20.02 0.33 -11.46
C TYR A 63 -21.56 0.22 -11.55
N THR A 64 -22.09 -0.15 -12.72
CA THR A 64 -23.54 -0.19 -12.97
C THR A 64 -24.24 -1.48 -12.54
N ALA A 65 -23.52 -2.61 -12.52
CA ALA A 65 -24.06 -3.94 -12.25
C ALA A 65 -23.29 -4.69 -11.15
N GLN A 66 -22.64 -3.94 -10.26
CA GLN A 66 -21.87 -4.43 -9.11
C GLN A 66 -21.91 -3.37 -8.01
N ASP A 67 -21.72 -3.78 -6.76
CA ASP A 67 -21.61 -2.85 -5.64
C ASP A 67 -20.53 -1.79 -5.92
N HIS A 68 -20.81 -0.54 -5.53
CA HIS A 68 -19.85 0.54 -5.69
C HIS A 68 -18.67 0.34 -4.73
N LEU A 69 -17.46 0.61 -5.22
CA LEU A 69 -16.28 0.83 -4.39
C LEU A 69 -16.28 2.27 -3.89
N ALA A 70 -15.56 2.56 -2.81
CA ALA A 70 -15.43 3.89 -2.25
C ALA A 70 -13.99 4.43 -2.31
N GLY A 71 -12.98 3.57 -2.43
CA GLY A 71 -11.58 3.95 -2.26
C GLY A 71 -10.80 4.30 -3.52
N CYS A 72 -11.28 3.94 -4.72
CA CYS A 72 -10.47 4.02 -5.93
C CYS A 72 -10.15 5.45 -6.36
N LEU A 73 -11.08 6.40 -6.19
CA LEU A 73 -10.80 7.81 -6.49
C LEU A 73 -9.79 8.42 -5.52
N MET A 74 -9.82 7.99 -4.25
CA MET A 74 -8.84 8.42 -3.26
C MET A 74 -7.45 7.87 -3.59
N ASP A 75 -7.36 6.64 -4.10
CA ASP A 75 -6.12 6.06 -4.58
C ASP A 75 -5.50 6.91 -5.70
N LEU A 76 -6.32 7.49 -6.60
CA LEU A 76 -5.84 8.43 -7.63
C LEU A 76 -5.29 9.73 -7.02
N GLU A 77 -5.97 10.30 -6.02
CA GLU A 77 -5.47 11.50 -5.34
C GLU A 77 -4.14 11.21 -4.65
N LEU A 78 -4.06 10.12 -3.89
CA LEU A 78 -2.85 9.67 -3.20
C LEU A 78 -1.66 9.50 -4.17
N GLN A 79 -1.88 8.81 -5.29
CA GLN A 79 -0.86 8.60 -6.31
C GLN A 79 -0.47 9.89 -7.02
N THR A 80 -1.43 10.74 -7.38
CA THR A 80 -1.15 12.02 -8.05
C THR A 80 -0.26 12.91 -7.20
N GLU A 81 -0.61 13.10 -5.92
CA GLU A 81 0.17 13.90 -4.99
C GLU A 81 1.57 13.34 -4.76
N LEU A 82 1.68 12.01 -4.65
CA LEU A 82 2.95 11.32 -4.51
C LEU A 82 3.84 11.53 -5.75
N LEU A 83 3.30 11.33 -6.95
CA LEU A 83 4.02 11.47 -8.20
C LEU A 83 4.52 12.91 -8.41
N ILE A 84 3.68 13.92 -8.12
CA ILE A 84 4.07 15.32 -8.27
C ILE A 84 5.12 15.70 -7.22
N HIS A 85 4.82 15.49 -5.93
CA HIS A 85 5.57 16.12 -4.85
C HIS A 85 6.77 15.32 -4.35
N ARG A 86 6.78 13.99 -4.57
CA ARG A 86 7.92 13.12 -4.20
C ARG A 86 8.71 12.68 -5.41
N PHE A 87 8.04 12.45 -6.54
CA PHE A 87 8.69 11.92 -7.74
C PHE A 87 8.83 12.92 -8.87
N GLY A 88 8.43 14.18 -8.71
CA GLY A 88 8.71 15.27 -9.64
C GLY A 88 8.08 15.08 -11.03
N PHE A 89 6.90 14.47 -11.10
CA PHE A 89 6.10 14.47 -12.32
C PHE A 89 5.54 15.86 -12.59
N ASN A 90 5.50 16.25 -13.85
CA ASN A 90 4.73 17.42 -14.25
C ASN A 90 3.24 17.05 -14.21
N VAL A 91 2.41 17.96 -13.72
CA VAL A 91 0.96 17.76 -13.66
C VAL A 91 0.38 17.50 -15.06
N SER A 92 0.92 18.14 -16.10
CA SER A 92 0.49 17.96 -17.49
C SER A 92 0.85 16.58 -18.08
N ASP A 93 1.75 15.84 -17.46
CA ASP A 93 2.20 14.52 -17.89
C ASP A 93 1.47 13.38 -17.15
N ILE A 94 0.53 13.70 -16.27
CA ILE A 94 -0.33 12.76 -15.55
C ILE A 94 -1.72 12.79 -16.18
N LEU A 95 -2.11 11.71 -16.85
CA LEU A 95 -3.46 11.51 -17.35
C LEU A 95 -4.26 10.67 -16.35
N THR A 96 -5.45 11.12 -15.99
CA THR A 96 -6.33 10.44 -15.04
C THR A 96 -7.67 10.11 -15.68
N LEU A 97 -8.09 8.84 -15.57
CA LEU A 97 -9.42 8.38 -15.96
C LEU A 97 -10.18 7.94 -14.72
N SER A 98 -11.26 8.65 -14.41
CA SER A 98 -12.08 8.41 -13.21
C SER A 98 -13.52 8.00 -13.58
N ASP A 99 -14.03 6.97 -12.90
CA ASP A 99 -15.40 6.47 -13.05
C ASP A 99 -15.87 6.40 -14.51
N ARG A 100 -16.84 7.24 -14.90
CA ARG A 100 -17.47 7.28 -16.22
C ARG A 100 -16.48 7.50 -17.37
N GLN A 101 -15.31 8.06 -17.08
CA GLN A 101 -14.25 8.26 -18.08
C GLN A 101 -13.45 6.99 -18.34
N ALA A 102 -13.39 6.06 -17.38
CA ALA A 102 -12.60 4.84 -17.45
C ALA A 102 -13.35 3.72 -18.20
N THR A 103 -13.84 4.03 -19.41
CA THR A 103 -14.38 3.03 -20.33
C THR A 103 -13.25 2.20 -20.95
N ARG A 104 -13.56 1.01 -21.46
CA ARG A 104 -12.58 0.16 -22.16
C ARG A 104 -11.83 0.95 -23.24
N GLU A 105 -12.58 1.58 -24.13
CA GLU A 105 -12.04 2.39 -25.24
C GLU A 105 -11.13 3.51 -24.74
N ASN A 106 -11.56 4.27 -23.72
CA ASN A 106 -10.76 5.38 -23.20
C ASN A 106 -9.47 4.88 -22.53
N ILE A 107 -9.50 3.75 -21.83
CA ILE A 107 -8.30 3.16 -21.22
C ILE A 107 -7.31 2.74 -22.30
N GLU A 108 -7.79 2.07 -23.36
CA GLU A 108 -6.97 1.63 -24.49
C GLU A 108 -6.35 2.82 -25.24
N MET A 109 -7.15 3.83 -25.59
CA MET A 109 -6.68 5.05 -26.24
C MET A 109 -5.69 5.80 -25.35
N ALA A 110 -5.99 5.97 -24.06
CA ALA A 110 -5.08 6.64 -23.14
C ALA A 110 -3.73 5.92 -23.04
N PHE A 111 -3.71 4.59 -23.01
CA PHE A 111 -2.45 3.86 -23.02
C PHE A 111 -1.66 4.13 -24.31
N LEU A 112 -2.32 4.00 -25.47
CA LEU A 112 -1.68 4.15 -26.77
C LEU A 112 -1.20 5.60 -27.02
N GLU A 113 -2.06 6.59 -26.83
CA GLU A 113 -1.79 7.99 -27.15
C GLU A 113 -0.95 8.69 -26.08
N HIS A 114 -1.18 8.41 -24.80
CA HIS A 114 -0.47 9.08 -23.71
C HIS A 114 0.85 8.40 -23.35
N LEU A 115 0.87 7.07 -23.30
CA LEU A 115 2.08 6.34 -22.91
C LEU A 115 2.90 5.91 -24.13
N THR A 116 2.32 5.15 -25.05
CA THR A 116 3.08 4.54 -26.16
C THR A 116 3.59 5.58 -27.16
N GLN A 117 2.76 6.51 -27.62
CA GLN A 117 3.15 7.49 -28.64
C GLN A 117 4.07 8.60 -28.12
N GLN A 118 3.93 8.99 -26.85
CA GLN A 118 4.70 10.10 -26.28
C GLN A 118 6.02 9.67 -25.63
N ALA A 119 6.07 8.48 -25.01
CA ALA A 119 7.27 8.03 -24.31
C ALA A 119 8.45 7.87 -25.28
N GLN A 120 9.59 8.45 -24.90
CA GLN A 120 10.87 8.28 -25.57
C GLN A 120 11.75 7.26 -24.83
N PRO A 121 12.81 6.76 -25.46
CA PRO A 121 13.85 6.03 -24.75
C PRO A 121 14.31 6.81 -23.52
N ASP A 122 14.56 6.10 -22.43
CA ASP A 122 14.94 6.64 -21.12
C ASP A 122 13.89 7.41 -20.31
N ASP A 123 12.70 7.70 -20.85
CA ASP A 123 11.58 8.27 -20.09
C ASP A 123 11.05 7.30 -19.04
N VAL A 124 10.44 7.81 -17.97
CA VAL A 124 9.82 7.00 -16.92
C VAL A 124 8.31 6.94 -17.12
N VAL A 125 7.73 5.74 -17.09
CA VAL A 125 6.29 5.53 -17.28
C VAL A 125 5.67 4.88 -16.04
N VAL A 126 4.52 5.39 -15.61
CA VAL A 126 3.69 4.80 -14.54
C VAL A 126 2.31 4.46 -15.08
N PHE A 127 1.86 3.25 -14.82
CA PHE A 127 0.48 2.83 -15.02
C PHE A 127 -0.09 2.42 -13.66
N HIS A 128 -1.20 3.04 -13.24
CA HIS A 128 -1.90 2.69 -12.02
C HIS A 128 -3.34 2.31 -12.33
N PHE A 129 -3.80 1.19 -11.80
CA PHE A 129 -5.19 0.76 -11.86
C PHE A 129 -5.71 0.46 -10.46
N SER A 130 -6.82 1.07 -10.09
CA SER A 130 -7.58 0.81 -8.87
C SER A 130 -9.06 0.59 -9.21
N GLY A 131 -9.57 -0.61 -8.92
CA GLY A 131 -10.93 -1.01 -9.30
C GLY A 131 -11.15 -2.50 -9.15
N TYR A 132 -12.21 -3.03 -9.76
CA TYR A 132 -12.47 -4.47 -9.77
C TYR A 132 -11.56 -5.21 -10.76
N GLY A 133 -11.12 -6.39 -10.34
CA GLY A 133 -10.56 -7.43 -11.21
C GLY A 133 -11.54 -8.58 -11.40
N GLY A 134 -11.50 -9.21 -12.56
CA GLY A 134 -12.33 -10.37 -12.90
C GLY A 134 -11.51 -11.46 -13.57
N GLN A 135 -12.11 -12.63 -13.75
CA GLN A 135 -11.49 -13.75 -14.46
C GLN A 135 -12.33 -14.14 -15.67
N VAL A 136 -11.66 -14.59 -16.72
CA VAL A 136 -12.25 -15.01 -17.99
C VAL A 136 -11.69 -16.38 -18.36
N LYS A 137 -12.56 -17.31 -18.78
CA LYS A 137 -12.10 -18.60 -19.32
C LYS A 137 -11.51 -18.40 -20.71
N MET A 138 -10.29 -18.91 -20.89
CA MET A 138 -9.56 -18.89 -22.16
C MET A 138 -9.32 -20.32 -22.65
N PRO A 139 -9.43 -20.59 -23.97
CA PRO A 139 -9.02 -21.87 -24.53
C PRO A 139 -7.53 -22.15 -24.25
N LEU A 140 -7.18 -23.41 -24.03
CA LEU A 140 -5.78 -23.84 -23.88
C LEU A 140 -5.05 -23.70 -25.23
N ALA A 141 -3.89 -23.04 -25.25
CA ALA A 141 -3.17 -22.73 -26.48
C ALA A 141 -2.29 -23.91 -26.98
N SER A 142 -1.84 -24.81 -26.09
CA SER A 142 -1.11 -26.03 -26.46
C SER A 142 -1.16 -27.13 -25.38
N LYS A 143 -0.74 -28.36 -25.74
CA LYS A 143 -0.61 -29.49 -24.79
C LYS A 143 0.49 -29.29 -23.73
N GLU A 144 1.40 -28.33 -23.92
CA GLU A 144 2.52 -28.06 -23.00
C GLU A 144 2.11 -27.14 -21.84
N GLU A 145 1.11 -26.27 -22.03
CA GLU A 145 0.50 -25.41 -21.00
C GLU A 145 -0.20 -26.22 -19.87
N VAL A 146 -0.55 -27.48 -20.18
CA VAL A 146 -1.19 -28.44 -19.26
C VAL A 146 -0.25 -28.89 -18.14
N LEU A 147 1.07 -28.78 -18.33
CA LEU A 147 2.06 -29.32 -17.38
C LEU A 147 2.44 -28.33 -16.25
N GLU A 148 2.24 -27.02 -16.47
CA GLU A 148 2.58 -25.98 -15.48
C GLU A 148 1.38 -25.53 -14.62
N THR A 149 0.14 -25.76 -15.06
CA THR A 149 -1.08 -25.37 -14.34
C THR A 149 -1.68 -26.55 -13.56
N THR A 150 -0.94 -27.02 -12.56
CA THR A 150 -1.18 -28.30 -11.85
C THR A 150 -2.49 -28.45 -11.06
N GLU A 151 -3.41 -27.47 -11.04
CA GLU A 151 -4.68 -27.62 -10.30
C GLU A 151 -5.97 -27.27 -11.07
N ILE A 152 -5.93 -26.65 -12.26
CA ILE A 152 -7.14 -26.08 -12.91
C ILE A 152 -7.51 -26.75 -14.26
N ALA A 153 -6.63 -27.57 -14.84
CA ALA A 153 -6.81 -28.11 -16.20
C ALA A 153 -7.84 -29.27 -16.35
N ARG A 154 -8.82 -29.41 -15.45
CA ARG A 154 -9.87 -30.46 -15.58
C ARG A 154 -10.96 -30.13 -16.60
N ASP A 155 -11.19 -28.85 -16.90
CA ASP A 155 -12.32 -28.39 -17.73
C ASP A 155 -11.92 -27.83 -19.12
N GLY A 156 -10.68 -28.03 -19.56
CA GLY A 156 -10.26 -27.66 -20.93
C GLY A 156 -10.07 -26.16 -21.20
N PHE A 157 -10.08 -25.32 -20.16
CA PHE A 157 -9.79 -23.88 -20.24
C PHE A 157 -8.76 -23.47 -19.18
N ARG A 158 -8.07 -22.35 -19.42
CA ARG A 158 -7.29 -21.63 -18.40
C ARG A 158 -8.04 -20.39 -17.94
N LEU A 159 -7.85 -19.97 -16.68
CA LEU A 159 -8.38 -18.70 -16.20
C LEU A 159 -7.39 -17.59 -16.51
N ALA A 160 -7.84 -16.57 -17.23
CA ALA A 160 -7.09 -15.35 -17.47
C ALA A 160 -7.66 -14.22 -16.60
N ASN A 161 -6.76 -13.46 -15.99
CA ASN A 161 -7.11 -12.30 -15.19
C ASN A 161 -7.46 -11.12 -16.10
N SER A 162 -8.40 -10.29 -15.68
CA SER A 162 -8.86 -9.13 -16.44
C SER A 162 -9.16 -7.95 -15.52
N LEU A 163 -8.83 -6.76 -15.99
CA LEU A 163 -9.25 -5.50 -15.37
C LEU A 163 -10.67 -5.17 -15.83
N ILE A 164 -11.47 -4.58 -14.95
CA ILE A 164 -12.88 -4.28 -15.22
C ILE A 164 -13.07 -2.77 -15.39
N PRO A 165 -13.20 -2.27 -16.64
CA PRO A 165 -13.59 -0.90 -16.93
C PRO A 165 -14.99 -0.57 -16.38
N VAL A 166 -15.35 0.71 -16.38
CA VAL A 166 -16.66 1.15 -15.85
C VAL A 166 -17.83 0.57 -16.65
N ASP A 167 -17.63 0.36 -17.95
CA ASP A 167 -18.54 -0.29 -18.90
C ASP A 167 -18.26 -1.79 -19.07
N GLY A 168 -17.38 -2.35 -18.22
CA GLY A 168 -16.97 -3.75 -18.25
C GLY A 168 -18.08 -4.74 -17.89
N LEU A 169 -19.09 -4.27 -17.15
CA LEU A 169 -20.18 -5.09 -16.63
C LEU A 169 -21.50 -4.89 -17.39
N SER A 170 -22.16 -6.00 -17.73
CA SER A 170 -23.48 -5.98 -18.36
C SER A 170 -24.58 -6.36 -17.37
N SER A 171 -25.75 -5.72 -17.48
CA SER A 171 -26.95 -6.05 -16.70
C SER A 171 -27.57 -7.41 -17.10
N THR A 172 -27.12 -8.03 -18.20
CA THR A 172 -27.63 -9.32 -18.64
C THR A 172 -26.88 -10.49 -17.99
N LYS A 173 -27.60 -11.34 -17.23
CA LYS A 173 -27.03 -12.49 -16.50
C LYS A 173 -26.19 -13.48 -17.31
N LYS A 174 -26.27 -13.48 -18.65
CA LYS A 174 -25.52 -14.42 -19.50
C LYS A 174 -24.03 -14.12 -19.61
N ASN A 175 -23.60 -12.87 -19.48
CA ASN A 175 -22.20 -12.46 -19.51
C ASN A 175 -22.03 -11.23 -18.60
N LEU A 176 -21.86 -11.46 -17.29
CA LEU A 176 -21.70 -10.35 -16.34
C LEU A 176 -20.46 -9.51 -16.66
N ILE A 177 -19.37 -10.17 -17.06
CA ILE A 177 -18.12 -9.56 -17.49
C ILE A 177 -18.13 -9.55 -19.03
N ALA A 178 -18.59 -8.46 -19.62
CA ALA A 178 -18.81 -8.36 -21.05
C ALA A 178 -17.72 -7.57 -21.77
N ASN A 179 -17.14 -6.56 -21.11
CA ASN A 179 -16.19 -5.62 -21.74
C ASN A 179 -14.92 -5.42 -20.89
N SER A 180 -14.39 -6.51 -20.35
CA SER A 180 -13.13 -6.48 -19.57
C SER A 180 -11.89 -6.38 -20.48
N ILE A 181 -10.78 -5.95 -19.89
CA ILE A 181 -9.47 -5.89 -20.54
C ILE A 181 -8.59 -6.99 -19.94
N LEU A 182 -8.11 -7.93 -20.75
CA LEU A 182 -7.24 -9.00 -20.28
C LEU A 182 -5.90 -8.45 -19.79
N GLN A 183 -5.30 -9.08 -18.77
CA GLN A 183 -3.93 -8.76 -18.37
C GLN A 183 -2.94 -9.01 -19.51
N GLU A 184 -3.22 -9.99 -20.39
CA GLU A 184 -2.48 -10.23 -21.62
C GLU A 184 -2.51 -9.04 -22.59
N THR A 185 -3.63 -8.33 -22.67
CA THR A 185 -3.74 -7.10 -23.48
C THR A 185 -2.88 -5.99 -22.91
N ILE A 186 -2.91 -5.80 -21.58
CA ILE A 186 -2.02 -4.85 -20.90
C ILE A 186 -0.55 -5.25 -21.08
N LEU A 187 -0.23 -6.54 -21.07
CA LEU A 187 1.12 -7.05 -21.33
C LEU A 187 1.62 -6.68 -22.71
N VAL A 188 0.81 -6.90 -23.76
CA VAL A 188 1.20 -6.54 -25.13
C VAL A 188 1.34 -5.02 -25.26
N LEU A 189 0.40 -4.24 -24.71
CA LEU A 189 0.51 -2.78 -24.67
C LEU A 189 1.79 -2.31 -23.97
N ALA A 190 2.12 -2.88 -22.83
CA ALA A 190 3.34 -2.56 -22.09
C ALA A 190 4.62 -2.85 -22.88
N GLN A 191 4.63 -3.91 -23.70
CA GLN A 191 5.75 -4.23 -24.58
C GLN A 191 5.92 -3.23 -25.73
N THR A 192 4.89 -2.44 -26.06
CA THR A 192 4.98 -1.40 -27.08
C THR A 192 5.66 -0.11 -26.62
N LEU A 193 5.90 0.05 -25.31
CA LEU A 193 6.54 1.25 -24.76
C LEU A 193 7.98 1.38 -25.26
N SER A 194 8.37 2.60 -25.66
CA SER A 194 9.73 2.91 -26.11
C SER A 194 10.78 2.92 -24.99
N THR A 195 10.38 2.66 -23.75
CA THR A 195 11.23 2.68 -22.56
C THR A 195 11.06 1.41 -21.73
N ALA A 196 12.17 0.91 -21.19
CA ALA A 196 12.16 -0.17 -20.20
C ALA A 196 11.84 0.34 -18.77
N LYS A 197 11.78 1.67 -18.60
CA LYS A 197 11.59 2.32 -17.29
C LYS A 197 10.13 2.48 -16.91
N CYS A 198 9.38 1.38 -16.92
CA CYS A 198 7.96 1.36 -16.61
C CYS A 198 7.68 0.78 -15.21
N THR A 199 6.63 1.28 -14.57
CA THR A 199 6.10 0.73 -13.32
C THR A 199 4.58 0.59 -13.39
N PHE A 200 4.09 -0.61 -13.08
CA PHE A 200 2.68 -0.96 -13.02
C PHE A 200 2.26 -1.11 -11.56
N VAL A 201 1.22 -0.39 -11.15
CA VAL A 201 0.65 -0.45 -9.80
C VAL A 201 -0.78 -0.94 -9.90
N LEU A 202 -1.03 -2.17 -9.46
CA LEU A 202 -2.32 -2.83 -9.58
C LEU A 202 -2.95 -2.99 -8.20
N ASP A 203 -3.87 -2.10 -7.84
CA ASP A 203 -4.67 -2.19 -6.63
C ASP A 203 -6.01 -2.88 -6.90
N THR A 204 -5.91 -4.16 -7.24
CA THR A 204 -7.00 -5.05 -7.61
C THR A 204 -6.63 -6.49 -7.29
N SER A 205 -7.61 -7.39 -7.29
CA SER A 205 -7.39 -8.84 -7.20
C SER A 205 -8.35 -9.59 -8.11
N PHE A 206 -8.09 -10.88 -8.29
CA PHE A 206 -8.83 -11.72 -9.25
C PHE A 206 -9.49 -12.94 -8.61
N ASN A 207 -9.30 -13.15 -7.30
CA ASN A 207 -9.87 -14.30 -6.61
C ASN A 207 -11.32 -14.06 -6.18
N GLN A 208 -12.17 -15.07 -6.28
CA GLN A 208 -13.62 -14.97 -6.14
C GLN A 208 -14.13 -14.91 -4.69
N THR A 209 -13.33 -15.34 -3.71
CA THR A 209 -13.76 -15.39 -2.30
C THR A 209 -12.65 -15.01 -1.33
N PRO A 210 -12.87 -14.04 -0.42
CA PRO A 210 -12.13 -14.01 0.82
C PRO A 210 -12.47 -15.28 1.60
N ARG A 211 -11.47 -16.01 2.09
CA ARG A 211 -11.65 -17.27 2.85
C ARG A 211 -12.43 -17.09 4.17
N SER A 212 -12.93 -15.91 4.52
CA SER A 212 -13.84 -15.78 5.67
C SER A 212 -14.94 -14.76 5.47
N LYS A 213 -16.08 -15.11 6.07
CA LYS A 213 -17.30 -14.29 6.17
C LYS A 213 -17.15 -13.12 7.15
N HIS A 214 -16.17 -13.20 8.04
CA HIS A 214 -15.90 -12.23 9.09
C HIS A 214 -14.96 -11.14 8.56
N GLY A 215 -15.43 -9.89 8.48
CA GLY A 215 -14.62 -8.75 8.03
C GLY A 215 -15.46 -7.56 7.56
N SER A 216 -14.95 -6.35 7.76
CA SER A 216 -15.62 -5.10 7.36
C SER A 216 -15.11 -4.54 6.03
N PHE A 217 -14.19 -5.22 5.35
CA PHE A 217 -13.55 -4.72 4.15
C PHE A 217 -14.30 -5.12 2.87
N GLN A 218 -14.29 -4.23 1.89
CA GLN A 218 -14.83 -4.51 0.56
C GLN A 218 -13.71 -5.06 -0.32
N VAL A 219 -13.98 -6.18 -0.98
CA VAL A 219 -13.01 -6.86 -1.84
C VAL A 219 -13.06 -6.25 -3.25
N ARG A 220 -11.88 -6.08 -3.85
CA ARG A 220 -11.67 -5.55 -5.20
C ARG A 220 -11.51 -6.68 -6.23
N SER A 221 -12.45 -7.60 -6.23
CA SER A 221 -12.58 -8.66 -7.24
C SER A 221 -14.05 -9.00 -7.47
N LEU A 222 -14.37 -9.46 -8.68
CA LEU A 222 -15.67 -10.00 -9.00
C LEU A 222 -15.77 -11.44 -8.54
N SER A 223 -16.97 -11.83 -8.08
CA SER A 223 -17.25 -13.21 -7.66
C SER A 223 -17.51 -14.15 -8.85
N SER A 224 -17.89 -13.63 -10.01
CA SER A 224 -18.18 -14.42 -11.21
C SER A 224 -16.98 -14.52 -12.16
N VAL A 225 -16.86 -15.64 -12.86
CA VAL A 225 -15.94 -15.82 -13.99
C VAL A 225 -16.72 -15.69 -15.30
N ALA A 226 -16.17 -14.99 -16.29
CA ALA A 226 -16.73 -14.91 -17.63
C ALA A 226 -16.46 -16.19 -18.42
N ASP A 227 -17.44 -16.65 -19.20
CA ASP A 227 -17.31 -17.90 -19.97
C ASP A 227 -16.38 -17.80 -21.18
N SER A 228 -16.21 -16.59 -21.73
CA SER A 228 -15.26 -16.30 -22.81
C SER A 228 -14.95 -14.81 -22.87
N PRO A 229 -13.83 -14.38 -23.45
CA PRO A 229 -13.59 -12.96 -23.72
C PRO A 229 -14.57 -12.43 -24.75
N SER A 230 -14.72 -11.11 -24.78
CA SER A 230 -15.52 -10.46 -25.82
C SER A 230 -14.84 -10.55 -27.18
N SER A 231 -15.63 -10.54 -28.26
CA SER A 231 -15.07 -10.51 -29.62
C SER A 231 -14.24 -9.25 -29.88
N GLN A 232 -14.59 -8.13 -29.24
CA GLN A 232 -13.84 -6.88 -29.31
C GLN A 232 -12.46 -7.04 -28.66
N GLU A 233 -12.39 -7.67 -27.50
CA GLU A 233 -11.14 -7.96 -26.79
C GLU A 233 -10.20 -8.84 -27.61
N LEU A 234 -10.72 -9.93 -28.18
CA LEU A 234 -9.91 -10.81 -29.03
C LEU A 234 -9.43 -10.12 -30.30
N ALA A 235 -10.28 -9.31 -30.93
CA ALA A 235 -9.91 -8.57 -32.13
C ALA A 235 -8.81 -7.53 -31.84
N PHE A 236 -8.95 -6.79 -30.74
CA PHE A 236 -7.96 -5.79 -30.33
C PHE A 236 -6.62 -6.44 -29.96
N LEU A 237 -6.63 -7.53 -29.18
CA LEU A 237 -5.43 -8.27 -28.83
C LEU A 237 -4.72 -8.82 -30.09
N ALA A 238 -5.47 -9.39 -31.03
CA ALA A 238 -4.92 -9.90 -32.28
C ALA A 238 -4.30 -8.78 -33.13
N GLN A 239 -4.94 -7.61 -33.19
CA GLN A 239 -4.40 -6.43 -33.88
C GLN A 239 -3.09 -5.96 -33.24
N LEU A 240 -3.05 -5.81 -31.91
CA LEU A 240 -1.83 -5.41 -31.21
C LEU A 240 -0.68 -6.39 -31.44
N GLN A 241 -0.96 -7.70 -31.42
CA GLN A 241 0.04 -8.72 -31.70
C GLN A 241 0.57 -8.66 -33.14
N HIS A 242 -0.30 -8.35 -34.10
CA HIS A 242 0.09 -8.16 -35.50
C HIS A 242 0.97 -6.93 -35.66
N ASP A 243 0.55 -5.78 -35.14
CA ASP A 243 1.30 -4.51 -35.17
C ASP A 243 2.67 -4.66 -34.49
N PHE A 244 2.76 -5.46 -33.42
CA PHE A 244 4.00 -5.76 -32.73
C PHE A 244 4.93 -6.64 -33.56
N ALA A 245 4.38 -7.67 -34.21
CA ALA A 245 5.13 -8.56 -35.10
C ALA A 245 5.69 -7.82 -36.32
N ASP A 246 4.92 -6.90 -36.90
CA ASP A 246 5.33 -6.09 -38.06
C ASP A 246 6.52 -5.17 -37.74
N LYS A 247 6.66 -4.73 -36.48
CA LYS A 247 7.83 -3.98 -35.99
C LYS A 247 9.08 -4.85 -35.80
N GLY A 248 9.05 -6.13 -36.19
CA GLY A 248 10.16 -7.07 -36.06
C GLY A 248 10.43 -7.50 -34.61
N LEU A 249 9.54 -7.13 -33.68
CA LEU A 249 9.62 -7.52 -32.28
C LEU A 249 8.85 -8.83 -32.11
N LYS A 250 9.53 -9.87 -31.63
CA LYS A 250 8.84 -11.12 -31.25
C LYS A 250 8.36 -10.97 -29.82
N PRO A 251 7.06 -11.17 -29.53
CA PRO A 251 6.64 -11.31 -28.14
C PRO A 251 7.45 -12.45 -27.55
N SER A 252 8.12 -12.18 -26.45
CA SER A 252 8.91 -13.19 -25.75
C SER A 252 7.95 -14.34 -25.39
N LYS A 253 8.04 -15.46 -26.10
CA LYS A 253 7.29 -16.69 -25.77
C LYS A 253 7.57 -17.21 -24.35
N ARG A 254 8.54 -16.61 -23.63
CA ARG A 254 8.98 -16.98 -22.29
C ARG A 254 8.65 -15.93 -21.20
N SER A 255 8.17 -14.73 -21.54
CA SER A 255 7.88 -13.69 -20.54
C SER A 255 6.38 -13.40 -20.53
N LEU A 256 5.63 -14.21 -19.79
CA LEU A 256 4.22 -13.97 -19.45
C LEU A 256 4.05 -12.81 -18.45
N SER A 257 5.15 -12.21 -17.97
CA SER A 257 5.14 -11.10 -17.01
C SER A 257 5.28 -9.74 -17.69
N LEU A 258 4.56 -8.74 -17.16
CA LEU A 258 4.70 -7.33 -17.53
C LEU A 258 6.17 -6.88 -17.50
N PRO A 259 6.62 -6.02 -18.44
CA PRO A 259 7.95 -5.45 -18.39
C PRO A 259 8.08 -4.45 -17.22
N GLY A 260 9.32 -4.21 -16.78
CA GLY A 260 9.61 -3.26 -15.71
C GLY A 260 9.12 -3.73 -14.33
N VAL A 261 8.81 -2.78 -13.45
CA VAL A 261 8.42 -3.06 -12.06
C VAL A 261 6.91 -3.26 -11.99
N VAL A 262 6.45 -4.35 -11.37
CA VAL A 262 5.02 -4.59 -11.11
C VAL A 262 4.80 -4.66 -9.61
N LEU A 263 3.94 -3.79 -9.12
CA LEU A 263 3.47 -3.76 -7.74
C LEU A 263 2.01 -4.17 -7.73
N SER A 264 1.71 -5.35 -7.19
CA SER A 264 0.34 -5.85 -7.09
C SER A 264 -0.11 -5.86 -5.64
N ALA A 265 -1.37 -5.50 -5.38
CA ALA A 265 -1.94 -5.46 -4.04
C ALA A 265 -2.05 -6.82 -3.35
N ALA A 266 -2.06 -7.91 -4.12
CA ALA A 266 -2.23 -9.28 -3.64
C ALA A 266 -1.48 -10.28 -4.55
N HIS A 267 -1.13 -11.45 -4.01
CA HIS A 267 -0.64 -12.60 -4.77
C HIS A 267 -1.81 -13.39 -5.43
N ASP A 268 -1.49 -14.37 -6.26
CA ASP A 268 -2.45 -15.38 -6.74
C ASP A 268 -3.18 -16.02 -5.55
N ASN A 269 -4.49 -16.23 -5.71
CA ASN A 269 -5.41 -16.75 -4.70
C ASN A 269 -5.60 -15.89 -3.43
N GLN A 270 -5.12 -14.65 -3.43
CA GLN A 270 -5.39 -13.66 -2.39
C GLN A 270 -6.37 -12.57 -2.88
N VAL A 271 -6.82 -11.73 -1.95
CA VAL A 271 -7.75 -10.64 -2.22
C VAL A 271 -7.09 -9.29 -1.95
N ALA A 272 -7.41 -8.30 -2.76
CA ALA A 272 -7.13 -6.90 -2.50
C ALA A 272 -8.39 -6.26 -1.92
N VAL A 273 -8.24 -5.49 -0.85
CA VAL A 273 -9.38 -4.86 -0.19
C VAL A 273 -9.25 -3.36 -0.07
N GLU A 274 -10.40 -2.69 0.07
CA GLU A 274 -10.46 -1.31 0.52
C GLU A 274 -10.98 -1.19 1.95
N ARG A 275 -10.54 -0.11 2.59
CA ARG A 275 -10.83 0.19 3.98
C ARG A 275 -11.37 1.61 4.10
N HIS A 276 -12.28 1.80 5.05
CA HIS A 276 -13.00 3.06 5.26
C HIS A 276 -12.56 3.76 6.55
N TRP A 277 -11.68 4.74 6.48
CA TRP A 277 -11.25 5.54 7.63
C TRP A 277 -12.15 6.75 7.86
N ASP A 278 -11.93 7.46 8.98
CA ASP A 278 -12.73 8.62 9.31
C ASP A 278 -12.43 9.76 8.32
N GLY A 279 -13.39 9.99 7.42
CA GLY A 279 -13.33 11.02 6.39
C GLY A 279 -12.70 10.62 5.06
N PHE A 280 -12.30 9.35 4.85
CA PHE A 280 -11.85 8.85 3.53
C PHE A 280 -11.86 7.32 3.44
N SER A 281 -12.04 6.78 2.24
CA SER A 281 -11.83 5.36 1.91
C SER A 281 -10.66 5.24 0.94
N ALA A 282 -9.88 4.15 1.01
CA ALA A 282 -8.79 3.90 0.06
C ALA A 282 -8.48 2.39 -0.02
N GLY A 283 -7.77 1.99 -1.08
CA GLY A 283 -7.18 0.66 -1.18
C GLY A 283 -6.18 0.48 -0.05
N LEU A 284 -6.27 -0.64 0.68
CA LEU A 284 -5.36 -0.91 1.80
C LEU A 284 -3.90 -0.92 1.33
N PHE A 285 -3.67 -1.44 0.13
CA PHE A 285 -2.36 -1.46 -0.50
C PHE A 285 -1.90 -0.06 -0.90
N THR A 286 -2.68 0.68 -1.70
CA THR A 286 -2.28 2.02 -2.18
C THR A 286 -2.07 3.00 -1.04
N GLN A 287 -2.90 2.95 0.01
CA GLN A 287 -2.74 3.80 1.19
C GLN A 287 -1.41 3.51 1.90
N ALA A 288 -1.11 2.23 2.20
CA ALA A 288 0.12 1.84 2.86
C ALA A 288 1.35 2.18 1.99
N LEU A 289 1.28 1.89 0.69
CA LEU A 289 2.35 2.20 -0.27
C LEU A 289 2.65 3.70 -0.29
N THR A 290 1.61 4.52 -0.42
CA THR A 290 1.74 5.98 -0.46
C THR A 290 2.38 6.50 0.82
N GLN A 291 1.88 6.07 1.98
CA GLN A 291 2.42 6.48 3.28
C GLN A 291 3.93 6.22 3.35
N HIS A 292 4.39 5.00 3.05
CA HIS A 292 5.80 4.65 3.16
C HIS A 292 6.65 5.37 2.10
N LEU A 293 6.14 5.62 0.90
CA LEU A 293 6.85 6.37 -0.14
C LEU A 293 6.98 7.88 0.20
N TRP A 294 6.01 8.47 0.92
CA TRP A 294 6.15 9.82 1.49
C TRP A 294 7.22 9.89 2.60
N GLN A 295 7.46 8.77 3.27
CA GLN A 295 8.40 8.65 4.38
C GLN A 295 9.80 8.17 3.95
N ILE A 296 10.10 7.98 2.67
CA ILE A 296 11.47 7.65 2.22
C ILE A 296 12.26 8.92 1.89
N THR A 297 13.51 9.02 2.39
CA THR A 297 14.46 10.08 1.99
C THR A 297 15.27 9.72 0.71
N PRO A 298 15.99 8.59 0.59
CA PRO A 298 16.76 8.28 -0.64
C PRO A 298 16.27 7.06 -1.42
N SER A 299 16.55 7.02 -2.73
CA SER A 299 16.12 5.95 -3.68
C SER A 299 16.61 4.53 -3.34
N SER A 300 17.74 4.40 -2.65
CA SER A 300 18.25 3.12 -2.15
C SER A 300 17.31 2.45 -1.13
N LYS A 301 16.29 3.16 -0.63
CA LYS A 301 15.35 2.66 0.39
C LYS A 301 13.94 2.38 -0.14
N VAL A 302 13.68 2.47 -1.45
CA VAL A 302 12.36 2.11 -2.03
C VAL A 302 11.97 0.67 -1.68
N GLN A 303 12.91 -0.27 -1.76
CA GLN A 303 12.70 -1.66 -1.31
C GLN A 303 12.26 -1.75 0.16
N VAL A 304 12.79 -0.87 1.02
CA VAL A 304 12.40 -0.83 2.44
C VAL A 304 10.96 -0.37 2.57
N ALA A 305 10.51 0.66 1.84
CA ALA A 305 9.09 1.02 1.85
C ALA A 305 8.19 -0.07 1.30
N LEU A 306 8.60 -0.77 0.25
CA LEU A 306 7.81 -1.88 -0.29
C LEU A 306 7.69 -3.01 0.74
N ALA A 307 8.77 -3.36 1.44
CA ALA A 307 8.74 -4.32 2.53
C ALA A 307 7.85 -3.86 3.70
N ARG A 308 7.92 -2.58 4.09
CA ARG A 308 7.07 -2.00 5.13
C ARG A 308 5.60 -1.89 4.72
N THR A 309 5.35 -1.67 3.43
CA THR A 309 4.00 -1.71 2.84
C THR A 309 3.43 -3.11 3.00
N ALA A 310 4.18 -4.15 2.61
CA ALA A 310 3.76 -5.53 2.81
C ALA A 310 3.51 -5.85 4.30
N GLU A 311 4.40 -5.44 5.20
CA GLU A 311 4.22 -5.60 6.65
C GLU A 311 2.92 -4.93 7.15
N THR A 312 2.64 -3.71 6.71
CA THR A 312 1.43 -2.95 7.11
C THR A 312 0.16 -3.64 6.62
N VAL A 313 0.15 -4.11 5.37
CA VAL A 313 -1.00 -4.82 4.78
C VAL A 313 -1.21 -6.17 5.48
N GLN A 314 -0.14 -6.93 5.71
CA GLN A 314 -0.19 -8.22 6.42
C GLN A 314 -0.64 -8.07 7.88
N GLN A 315 -0.31 -6.97 8.55
CA GLN A 315 -0.82 -6.73 9.91
C GLN A 315 -2.34 -6.57 9.97
N VAL A 316 -2.95 -6.08 8.89
CA VAL A 316 -4.40 -5.88 8.80
C VAL A 316 -5.10 -7.14 8.25
N MET A 317 -4.55 -7.75 7.21
CA MET A 317 -5.18 -8.83 6.43
C MET A 317 -4.57 -10.21 6.63
N GLY A 318 -3.52 -10.33 7.45
CA GLY A 318 -2.79 -11.58 7.63
C GLY A 318 -2.26 -12.13 6.31
N ARG A 319 -2.48 -13.42 6.07
CA ARG A 319 -2.05 -14.12 4.84
C ARG A 319 -3.04 -13.98 3.67
N ARG A 320 -4.10 -13.17 3.83
CA ARG A 320 -5.17 -13.03 2.83
C ARG A 320 -4.88 -11.96 1.80
N GLN A 321 -4.01 -11.02 2.15
CA GLN A 321 -3.49 -10.01 1.25
C GLN A 321 -2.02 -9.79 1.54
N GLU A 322 -1.18 -10.16 0.57
CA GLU A 322 0.24 -9.90 0.59
C GLU A 322 0.62 -9.17 -0.70
N PRO A 323 1.02 -7.90 -0.61
CA PRO A 323 1.50 -7.16 -1.76
C PRO A 323 2.73 -7.82 -2.36
N THR A 324 2.80 -7.85 -3.69
CA THR A 324 3.90 -8.46 -4.42
C THR A 324 4.68 -7.43 -5.23
N LEU A 325 5.99 -7.65 -5.32
CA LEU A 325 6.90 -6.92 -6.20
C LEU A 325 7.46 -7.92 -7.20
N ASN A 326 7.11 -7.78 -8.48
CA ASN A 326 7.77 -8.49 -9.56
C ASN A 326 8.69 -7.53 -10.31
N ASN A 327 9.94 -7.94 -10.53
CA ASN A 327 10.90 -7.18 -11.32
C ASN A 327 11.77 -8.15 -12.13
N PRO A 328 11.71 -8.11 -13.47
CA PRO A 328 12.56 -8.94 -14.32
C PRO A 328 14.04 -8.54 -14.23
N ASP A 329 14.36 -7.29 -13.86
CA ASP A 329 15.73 -6.83 -13.65
C ASP A 329 16.00 -6.51 -12.16
N LYS A 330 16.63 -7.46 -11.46
CA LYS A 330 16.97 -7.35 -10.04
C LYS A 330 17.87 -6.15 -9.69
N SER A 331 18.48 -5.48 -10.67
CA SER A 331 19.40 -4.36 -10.46
C SER A 331 18.73 -2.98 -10.36
N ALA A 332 17.45 -2.85 -10.75
CA ALA A 332 16.73 -1.57 -10.81
C ALA A 332 15.35 -1.64 -10.10
N ILE A 333 15.34 -1.80 -8.77
CA ILE A 333 14.09 -1.70 -7.96
C ILE A 333 13.76 -0.24 -7.58
N ALA A 334 14.60 0.71 -7.99
CA ALA A 334 14.10 2.07 -8.11
C ALA A 334 13.05 2.02 -9.22
N TYR A 335 11.76 2.08 -8.84
CA TYR A 335 10.84 3.02 -9.47
C TYR A 335 11.71 4.09 -10.12
N TYR A 336 11.81 4.12 -11.45
CA TYR A 336 12.92 4.79 -12.15
C TYR A 336 12.98 6.33 -11.94
N PHE A 337 12.23 6.81 -10.96
CA PHE A 337 12.37 8.06 -10.28
C PHE A 337 13.77 8.18 -9.66
N GLY A 338 14.60 9.02 -10.29
CA GLY A 338 15.54 9.81 -9.51
C GLY A 338 14.74 10.53 -8.43
N LEU A 339 14.76 9.98 -7.22
CA LEU A 339 14.22 10.66 -6.05
C LEU A 339 15.07 11.91 -5.83
N SER A 340 14.41 13.05 -5.66
CA SER A 340 15.03 14.19 -5.00
C SER A 340 15.54 13.71 -3.64
N ASP A 341 16.65 14.25 -3.13
CA ASP A 341 17.10 14.06 -1.73
C ASP A 341 16.11 14.69 -0.72
N ALA A 342 14.81 14.63 -1.04
CA ALA A 342 13.72 15.25 -0.34
C ALA A 342 13.57 14.55 1.02
N PRO A 343 13.73 15.28 2.13
CA PRO A 343 13.60 14.74 3.48
C PRO A 343 12.23 14.09 3.73
N HIS A 344 12.16 13.21 4.74
CA HIS A 344 10.91 12.60 5.21
C HIS A 344 9.83 13.67 5.43
N ALA A 345 8.63 13.41 4.93
CA ALA A 345 7.51 14.32 5.06
C ALA A 345 6.26 13.57 5.54
N ALA A 346 5.61 14.13 6.55
CA ALA A 346 4.30 13.70 7.00
C ALA A 346 3.18 14.26 6.10
N GLY A 347 3.47 15.32 5.34
CA GLY A 347 2.50 15.96 4.46
C GLY A 347 3.06 17.16 3.71
N ILE A 348 2.16 17.91 3.09
CA ILE A 348 2.49 19.07 2.26
C ILE A 348 1.47 20.20 2.44
N ILE A 349 1.94 21.44 2.40
CA ILE A 349 1.08 22.63 2.39
C ILE A 349 0.38 22.73 1.04
N SER A 350 -0.94 22.60 1.04
CA SER A 350 -1.79 22.66 -0.16
C SER A 350 -2.42 24.03 -0.39
N LYS A 351 -2.71 24.79 0.67
CA LYS A 351 -3.25 26.16 0.59
C LYS A 351 -2.68 27.04 1.70
N VAL A 352 -2.62 28.35 1.45
CA VAL A 352 -2.24 29.38 2.43
C VAL A 352 -3.20 30.56 2.31
N ASP A 353 -3.68 31.08 3.43
CA ASP A 353 -4.56 32.24 3.49
C ASP A 353 -3.83 33.57 3.77
N LYS A 354 -4.57 34.68 3.78
CA LYS A 354 -4.03 36.02 4.02
C LYS A 354 -3.47 36.24 5.44
N ASN A 355 -3.87 35.40 6.40
CA ASN A 355 -3.46 35.47 7.81
C ASN A 355 -2.32 34.49 8.12
N ASN A 356 -1.66 33.96 7.07
CA ASN A 356 -0.60 32.96 7.18
C ASN A 356 -1.05 31.63 7.82
N ARG A 357 -2.35 31.30 7.75
CA ARG A 357 -2.86 29.97 8.07
C ARG A 357 -2.79 29.10 6.84
N ALA A 358 -2.66 27.80 7.04
CA ALA A 358 -2.46 26.86 5.94
C ALA A 358 -3.35 25.62 6.04
N GLU A 359 -3.64 25.02 4.89
CA GLU A 359 -4.14 23.65 4.79
C GLU A 359 -2.96 22.72 4.47
N ILE A 360 -2.85 21.63 5.22
CA ILE A 360 -1.86 20.56 5.01
C ILE A 360 -2.60 19.29 4.61
N LYS A 361 -2.14 18.64 3.52
CA LYS A 361 -2.51 17.26 3.18
C LYS A 361 -1.58 16.28 3.90
N LEU A 362 -2.14 15.40 4.73
CA LEU A 362 -1.44 14.48 5.65
C LEU A 362 -1.16 13.12 4.99
N LEU A 363 -0.48 13.12 3.86
CA LEU A 363 -0.31 11.94 2.99
C LEU A 363 0.74 10.94 3.50
N GLY A 364 1.68 11.41 4.33
CA GLY A 364 2.74 10.61 4.92
C GLY A 364 2.47 10.16 6.35
N LEU A 365 1.27 10.38 6.90
CA LEU A 365 0.90 9.84 8.21
C LEU A 365 0.24 8.46 8.06
N PRO A 366 0.50 7.51 8.98
CA PRO A 366 -0.23 6.24 9.00
C PRO A 366 -1.75 6.45 9.12
N ALA A 367 -2.56 5.69 8.37
CA ALA A 367 -4.02 5.91 8.34
C ALA A 367 -4.74 5.62 9.66
N ASN A 368 -4.25 4.66 10.45
CA ASN A 368 -4.70 4.41 11.83
C ASN A 368 -4.47 5.62 12.75
N VAL A 369 -3.33 6.32 12.59
CA VAL A 369 -2.97 7.53 13.32
C VAL A 369 -3.86 8.69 12.91
N ILE A 370 -4.16 8.84 11.60
CA ILE A 370 -5.01 9.91 11.07
C ILE A 370 -6.38 9.97 11.76
N ASN A 371 -6.99 8.83 12.07
CA ASN A 371 -8.28 8.76 12.77
C ASN A 371 -8.24 9.32 14.19
N SER A 372 -7.10 9.18 14.87
CA SER A 372 -6.93 9.61 16.27
C SER A 372 -6.08 10.88 16.39
N TYR A 373 -5.80 11.54 15.26
CA TYR A 373 -4.91 12.69 15.20
C TYR A 373 -5.59 13.93 15.80
N GLY A 374 -5.14 14.30 16.98
CA GLY A 374 -5.74 15.35 17.79
C GLY A 374 -5.39 16.75 17.30
N VAL A 375 -6.28 17.69 17.61
CA VAL A 375 -5.98 19.13 17.58
C VAL A 375 -4.79 19.43 18.50
N ASN A 376 -4.09 20.53 18.23
CA ASN A 376 -2.85 20.94 18.88
C ASN A 376 -1.61 20.09 18.56
N SER A 377 -1.73 19.04 17.75
CA SER A 377 -0.57 18.41 17.11
C SER A 377 0.22 19.45 16.31
N CYS A 378 1.53 19.28 16.19
CA CYS A 378 2.41 20.27 15.59
C CYS A 378 3.29 19.69 14.50
N PHE A 379 3.47 20.47 13.44
CA PHE A 379 4.36 20.16 12.32
C PHE A 379 5.46 21.19 12.19
N ASN A 380 6.66 20.75 11.80
CA ASN A 380 7.75 21.62 11.40
C ASN A 380 7.84 21.70 9.88
N LEU A 381 8.27 22.85 9.36
CA LEU A 381 8.57 23.02 7.94
C LEU A 381 9.84 22.27 7.56
N VAL A 382 9.85 21.75 6.33
CA VAL A 382 10.98 20.97 5.81
C VAL A 382 11.42 21.51 4.43
N PRO A 383 12.73 21.79 4.22
CA PRO A 383 13.79 21.85 5.24
C PRO A 383 13.53 22.93 6.30
N SER A 384 14.10 22.74 7.48
CA SER A 384 14.00 23.72 8.56
C SER A 384 14.61 25.06 8.13
N VAL A 385 13.95 26.16 8.47
CA VAL A 385 14.40 27.52 8.17
C VAL A 385 14.85 28.18 9.48
N GLU A 386 15.85 29.06 9.41
CA GLU A 386 16.20 29.95 10.51
C GLU A 386 14.96 30.79 10.91
N ASN A 387 14.63 30.86 12.21
CA ASN A 387 13.39 31.44 12.74
C ASN A 387 12.07 30.72 12.35
N SER A 388 12.10 29.39 12.20
CA SER A 388 10.86 28.61 12.05
C SER A 388 10.13 28.39 13.38
N ALA A 389 8.81 28.43 13.33
CA ALA A 389 7.91 28.07 14.43
C ALA A 389 7.04 26.89 14.01
N PRO A 390 6.70 25.96 14.92
CA PRO A 390 5.82 24.86 14.60
C PRO A 390 4.43 25.34 14.16
N LEU A 391 3.86 24.64 13.19
CA LEU A 391 2.51 24.81 12.71
C LEU A 391 1.58 23.94 13.53
N GLN A 392 0.69 24.56 14.31
CA GLN A 392 -0.23 23.86 15.17
C GLN A 392 -1.56 23.56 14.45
N VAL A 393 -2.01 22.32 14.54
CA VAL A 393 -3.32 21.88 14.04
C VAL A 393 -4.44 22.50 14.85
N LYS A 394 -5.31 23.28 14.18
CA LYS A 394 -6.52 23.88 14.77
C LYS A 394 -7.76 23.05 14.49
N SER A 395 -7.82 22.41 13.33
CA SER A 395 -8.90 21.48 12.97
C SER A 395 -8.40 20.46 11.95
N LYS A 396 -9.03 19.28 11.92
CA LYS A 396 -8.72 18.23 10.95
C LYS A 396 -10.01 17.58 10.44
N ALA A 397 -10.05 17.27 9.14
CA ALA A 397 -11.09 16.47 8.51
C ALA A 397 -10.43 15.53 7.49
N GLY A 398 -10.59 14.21 7.66
CA GLY A 398 -9.91 13.23 6.82
C GLY A 398 -8.38 13.46 6.77
N LEU A 399 -7.82 13.56 5.56
CA LEU A 399 -6.40 13.85 5.34
C LEU A 399 -6.04 15.34 5.40
N ILE A 400 -7.00 16.24 5.64
CA ILE A 400 -6.77 17.69 5.60
C ILE A 400 -6.70 18.25 7.02
N ALA A 401 -5.60 18.91 7.37
CA ALA A 401 -5.45 19.67 8.59
C ALA A 401 -5.35 21.17 8.29
N LYS A 402 -6.10 21.98 9.03
CA LYS A 402 -5.92 23.44 9.06
C LYS A 402 -4.97 23.79 10.19
N VAL A 403 -3.93 24.55 9.87
CA VAL A 403 -2.85 24.88 10.80
C VAL A 403 -2.60 26.38 10.89
N GLU A 404 -2.03 26.79 12.01
CA GLU A 404 -1.60 28.16 12.29
C GLU A 404 -0.21 28.12 12.95
N PRO A 405 0.71 29.03 12.58
CA PRO A 405 2.02 29.13 13.24
C PRO A 405 1.88 29.48 14.73
N LEU A 406 2.66 28.84 15.60
CA LEU A 406 2.69 29.16 17.03
C LEU A 406 3.38 30.48 17.37
N ALA A 407 4.23 30.97 16.47
CA ALA A 407 4.88 32.27 16.55
C ALA A 407 4.94 32.91 15.16
N PRO A 408 5.13 34.24 15.06
CA PRO A 408 5.29 34.91 13.77
C PRO A 408 6.45 34.31 12.98
N ILE A 409 6.18 33.90 11.74
CA ILE A 409 7.15 33.35 10.78
C ILE A 409 6.96 34.03 9.43
N GLU A 410 7.90 33.80 8.52
CA GLU A 410 7.75 34.18 7.12
C GLU A 410 6.45 33.62 6.49
N PRO A 411 5.90 34.29 5.46
CA PRO A 411 4.73 33.79 4.75
C PRO A 411 4.94 32.36 4.22
N LEU A 412 4.00 31.49 4.57
CA LEU A 412 3.98 30.10 4.14
C LEU A 412 3.79 30.02 2.61
N LYS A 413 4.39 28.99 2.01
CA LYS A 413 4.33 28.75 0.56
C LYS A 413 3.71 27.39 0.29
N ILE A 414 2.82 27.35 -0.71
CA ILE A 414 2.25 26.10 -1.23
C ILE A 414 3.36 25.20 -1.76
N GLY A 415 3.22 23.90 -1.56
CA GLY A 415 4.20 22.89 -1.97
C GLY A 415 5.32 22.64 -0.96
N ARG A 416 5.38 23.40 0.15
CA ARG A 416 6.33 23.13 1.24
C ARG A 416 5.95 21.87 1.99
N LEU A 417 6.94 21.00 2.20
CA LEU A 417 6.79 19.77 2.97
C LEU A 417 6.77 20.07 4.47
N VAL A 418 6.09 19.21 5.22
CA VAL A 418 6.03 19.27 6.66
C VAL A 418 6.39 17.93 7.29
N GLN A 419 6.98 17.97 8.48
CA GLN A 419 7.29 16.80 9.30
C GLN A 419 6.60 16.92 10.64
N GLU A 420 6.08 15.81 11.14
CA GLU A 420 5.46 15.77 12.46
C GLU A 420 6.51 16.02 13.55
N SER A 421 6.20 16.91 14.49
CA SER A 421 7.04 17.21 15.65
C SER A 421 6.37 16.81 16.96
N ILE A 422 5.06 17.04 17.07
CA ILE A 422 4.26 16.69 18.25
C ILE A 422 2.97 16.04 17.78
N ARG A 423 2.70 14.84 18.28
CA ARG A 423 1.43 14.14 18.08
C ARG A 423 0.57 14.29 19.33
N MET A 424 -0.61 14.86 19.17
CA MET A 424 -1.64 14.86 20.20
C MET A 424 -2.63 13.73 19.93
N LEU A 425 -2.90 12.91 20.95
CA LEU A 425 -3.88 11.83 20.90
C LEU A 425 -5.02 12.11 21.88
N ASN A 426 -6.19 11.55 21.60
CA ASN A 426 -7.30 11.62 22.55
C ASN A 426 -6.94 10.83 23.83
N ARG A 427 -7.17 11.43 25.01
CA ARG A 427 -6.94 10.78 26.31
C ARG A 427 -7.89 9.61 26.56
N ASN A 428 -9.10 9.68 26.02
CA ASN A 428 -10.16 8.67 26.20
C ASN A 428 -10.21 7.74 24.99
N LEU A 429 -9.12 7.01 24.75
CA LEU A 429 -9.06 6.04 23.66
C LEU A 429 -9.81 4.76 24.03
N SER A 430 -10.55 4.22 23.07
CA SER A 430 -11.31 2.98 23.19
C SER A 430 -11.13 2.11 21.93
N LEU A 431 -11.51 0.85 22.05
CA LEU A 431 -11.71 -0.04 20.91
C LEU A 431 -13.05 0.21 20.22
N LYS A 432 -13.02 0.13 18.89
CA LYS A 432 -14.19 0.00 18.03
C LYS A 432 -14.37 -1.47 17.71
N LEU A 433 -15.45 -2.06 18.19
CA LEU A 433 -15.71 -3.48 18.01
C LEU A 433 -16.89 -3.69 17.07
N ALA A 434 -16.73 -4.57 16.08
CA ALA A 434 -17.83 -4.98 15.21
C ALA A 434 -18.47 -6.29 15.68
N LEU A 435 -19.79 -6.39 15.53
CA LEU A 435 -20.54 -7.62 15.64
C LEU A 435 -20.70 -8.24 14.26
N ASP A 436 -20.33 -9.50 14.12
CA ASP A 436 -20.43 -10.21 12.86
C ASP A 436 -21.86 -10.34 12.32
N GLY A 437 -22.00 -10.40 11.00
CA GLY A 437 -23.30 -10.53 10.33
C GLY A 437 -24.03 -11.84 10.62
N ASP A 438 -23.31 -12.91 10.99
CA ASP A 438 -23.89 -14.22 11.31
C ASP A 438 -24.56 -14.26 12.71
N LEU A 439 -24.45 -13.17 13.49
CA LEU A 439 -25.15 -13.02 14.76
C LEU A 439 -26.64 -12.68 14.53
N ASN A 440 -27.51 -13.50 15.10
CA ASN A 440 -28.95 -13.28 15.05
C ASN A 440 -29.35 -12.02 15.86
N ARG A 441 -30.61 -11.59 15.72
CA ARG A 441 -31.07 -10.36 16.36
C ARG A 441 -30.94 -10.39 17.89
N VAL A 442 -31.21 -11.53 18.52
CA VAL A 442 -31.13 -11.68 19.99
C VAL A 442 -29.67 -11.60 20.43
N GLU A 443 -28.79 -12.37 19.78
CA GLU A 443 -27.35 -12.35 20.03
C GLU A 443 -26.76 -10.94 19.90
N ARG A 444 -27.17 -10.16 18.88
CA ARG A 444 -26.71 -8.78 18.70
C ARG A 444 -27.16 -7.84 19.82
N VAL A 445 -28.40 -7.99 20.29
CA VAL A 445 -28.93 -7.17 21.39
C VAL A 445 -28.19 -7.51 22.69
N ASP A 446 -28.04 -8.79 23.00
CA ASP A 446 -27.33 -9.26 24.20
C ASP A 446 -25.86 -8.86 24.17
N ALA A 447 -25.20 -9.00 23.02
CA ALA A 447 -23.82 -8.58 22.82
C ALA A 447 -23.66 -7.07 23.03
N THR A 448 -24.52 -6.26 22.41
CA THR A 448 -24.49 -4.79 22.57
C THR A 448 -24.68 -4.39 24.02
N SER A 449 -25.62 -5.03 24.72
CA SER A 449 -25.87 -4.77 26.14
C SER A 449 -24.69 -5.18 27.04
N ALA A 450 -24.01 -6.29 26.73
CA ALA A 450 -22.85 -6.73 27.50
C ALA A 450 -21.64 -5.80 27.27
N LEU A 451 -21.38 -5.42 26.02
CA LEU A 451 -20.26 -4.56 25.63
C LEU A 451 -20.37 -3.13 26.20
N ALA A 452 -21.60 -2.63 26.43
CA ALA A 452 -21.83 -1.31 27.02
C ALA A 452 -21.21 -1.14 28.41
N ASN A 453 -20.95 -2.24 29.13
CA ASN A 453 -20.34 -2.22 30.46
C ASN A 453 -18.82 -2.40 30.45
N ILE A 454 -18.18 -2.54 29.28
CA ILE A 454 -16.74 -2.76 29.16
C ILE A 454 -16.03 -1.43 28.92
N PRO A 455 -15.21 -0.92 29.87
CA PRO A 455 -14.57 0.38 29.74
C PRO A 455 -13.62 0.52 28.54
N ALA A 456 -13.06 -0.59 28.07
CA ALA A 456 -12.16 -0.61 26.91
C ALA A 456 -12.89 -0.37 25.58
N ILE A 457 -14.22 -0.40 25.55
CA ILE A 457 -15.05 -0.34 24.34
C ILE A 457 -15.96 0.88 24.42
N ASN A 458 -16.02 1.67 23.36
CA ASN A 458 -16.88 2.87 23.30
C ASN A 458 -18.24 2.56 22.67
N SER A 459 -18.25 1.78 21.58
CA SER A 459 -19.49 1.36 20.93
C SER A 459 -19.28 0.08 20.13
N ALA A 460 -20.29 -0.80 20.15
CA ALA A 460 -20.41 -1.90 19.21
C ALA A 460 -21.03 -1.39 17.90
N VAL A 461 -20.44 -1.75 16.77
CA VAL A 461 -20.97 -1.46 15.43
C VAL A 461 -21.34 -2.76 14.73
N VAL A 462 -22.21 -2.71 13.72
CA VAL A 462 -22.46 -3.89 12.88
C VAL A 462 -21.36 -4.00 11.83
N ALA A 463 -20.81 -5.21 11.63
CA ALA A 463 -19.80 -5.46 10.60
C ALA A 463 -20.30 -4.99 9.22
N LYS A 464 -19.40 -4.37 8.45
CA LYS A 464 -19.60 -3.75 7.11
C LYS A 464 -20.10 -2.31 7.07
N GLU A 465 -20.64 -1.75 8.15
CA GLU A 465 -21.10 -0.35 8.14
C GLU A 465 -20.01 0.64 8.57
N GLN A 466 -19.06 0.22 9.41
CA GLN A 466 -18.02 1.08 9.98
C GLN A 466 -16.70 0.33 10.20
N ASN A 467 -15.60 1.09 10.21
CA ASN A 467 -14.26 0.56 10.51
C ASN A 467 -14.18 0.07 11.97
N ALA A 468 -13.79 -1.19 12.15
CA ALA A 468 -13.57 -1.79 13.47
C ALA A 468 -12.09 -2.14 13.68
N ASP A 469 -11.68 -2.17 14.94
CA ASP A 469 -10.36 -2.67 15.37
C ASP A 469 -10.38 -4.21 15.43
N CYS A 470 -11.51 -4.80 15.84
CA CYS A 470 -11.74 -6.25 15.91
C CYS A 470 -13.22 -6.60 15.73
N VAL A 471 -13.51 -7.89 15.47
CA VAL A 471 -14.87 -8.40 15.22
C VAL A 471 -15.18 -9.56 16.17
N ILE A 472 -16.35 -9.59 16.81
CA ILE A 472 -16.85 -10.78 17.51
C ILE A 472 -17.71 -11.58 16.53
N GLY A 473 -17.41 -12.86 16.37
CA GLY A 473 -18.14 -13.75 15.46
C GLY A 473 -18.20 -15.19 15.95
N LYS A 474 -18.98 -16.00 15.22
CA LYS A 474 -19.13 -17.44 15.47
C LYS A 474 -17.96 -18.21 14.86
N VAL A 475 -17.32 -19.02 15.68
CA VAL A 475 -16.30 -20.00 15.29
C VAL A 475 -16.97 -21.35 15.19
N PHE A 476 -17.07 -21.89 13.98
CA PHE A 476 -17.63 -23.23 13.75
C PHE A 476 -16.55 -24.30 13.96
N THR A 477 -16.80 -25.28 14.81
CA THR A 477 -15.90 -26.41 15.08
C THR A 477 -16.17 -27.52 14.06
N ALA A 478 -15.60 -27.42 12.85
CA ALA A 478 -15.73 -28.49 11.84
C ALA A 478 -14.55 -29.48 11.92
N LEU A 479 -14.88 -30.78 12.00
CA LEU A 479 -13.94 -31.92 11.97
C LEU A 479 -13.53 -32.38 10.55
N GLU A 480 -14.06 -31.81 9.46
CA GLU A 480 -13.71 -32.22 8.09
C GLU A 480 -13.70 -31.07 7.07
N PRO A 481 -12.90 -31.16 5.98
CA PRO A 481 -12.70 -30.08 5.03
C PRO A 481 -13.95 -29.84 4.18
N VAL A 482 -14.54 -28.65 4.31
CA VAL A 482 -15.79 -28.25 3.65
C VAL A 482 -15.55 -27.90 2.18
N THR A 483 -16.09 -28.72 1.27
CA THR A 483 -16.46 -28.27 -0.08
C THR A 483 -17.78 -27.50 -0.03
N THR A 484 -17.76 -26.27 -0.54
CA THR A 484 -18.89 -25.48 -1.08
C THR A 484 -20.24 -25.48 -0.35
N ASN A 485 -20.64 -24.30 0.14
CA ASN A 485 -22.03 -23.87 0.40
C ASN A 485 -22.93 -24.90 1.11
N LEU A 486 -22.75 -25.05 2.41
CA LEU A 486 -23.73 -25.68 3.29
C LEU A 486 -24.28 -24.65 4.27
N ASP A 487 -25.60 -24.69 4.50
CA ASP A 487 -26.27 -23.93 5.54
C ASP A 487 -25.64 -24.31 6.91
N ASN A 488 -24.90 -23.37 7.49
CA ASN A 488 -24.20 -23.53 8.78
C ASN A 488 -25.17 -23.62 9.98
N SER A 489 -26.48 -23.80 9.78
CA SER A 489 -27.48 -23.65 10.83
C SER A 489 -27.46 -24.75 11.90
N ASN A 490 -26.77 -25.86 11.67
CA ASN A 490 -26.73 -27.03 12.56
C ASN A 490 -25.32 -27.45 13.02
N GLN A 491 -24.28 -26.67 12.74
CA GLN A 491 -22.93 -26.98 13.22
C GLN A 491 -22.71 -26.41 14.62
N PRO A 492 -22.08 -27.17 15.54
CA PRO A 492 -21.66 -26.63 16.83
C PRO A 492 -20.73 -25.45 16.59
N PHE A 493 -20.92 -24.40 17.39
CA PHE A 493 -20.12 -23.19 17.31
C PHE A 493 -19.78 -22.67 18.69
N THR A 494 -18.75 -21.84 18.75
CA THR A 494 -18.40 -21.02 19.91
C THR A 494 -18.19 -19.58 19.45
N TYR A 495 -17.96 -18.65 20.39
CA TYR A 495 -17.66 -17.26 20.06
C TYR A 495 -16.15 -16.99 20.14
N GLY A 496 -15.66 -16.25 19.16
CA GLY A 496 -14.26 -15.87 19.05
C GLY A 496 -14.09 -14.41 18.67
N LEU A 497 -12.87 -13.92 18.85
CA LEU A 497 -12.48 -12.56 18.47
C LEU A 497 -11.59 -12.61 17.24
N TYR A 498 -11.97 -11.85 16.21
CA TYR A 498 -11.27 -11.79 14.94
C TYR A 498 -10.59 -10.43 14.75
N THR A 499 -9.50 -10.42 13.99
CA THR A 499 -8.90 -9.19 13.45
C THR A 499 -9.90 -8.51 12.51
N ALA A 500 -9.66 -7.24 12.18
CA ALA A 500 -10.45 -6.54 11.17
C ALA A 500 -10.45 -7.28 9.80
N GLY A 501 -9.35 -7.97 9.47
CA GLY A 501 -9.21 -8.80 8.26
C GLY A 501 -9.86 -10.18 8.35
N GLY A 502 -10.44 -10.54 9.51
CA GLY A 502 -11.22 -11.76 9.69
C GLY A 502 -10.44 -12.98 10.16
N ASP A 503 -9.20 -12.84 10.59
CA ASP A 503 -8.41 -13.93 11.18
C ASP A 503 -8.70 -14.04 12.66
N LEU A 504 -8.85 -15.27 13.17
CA LEU A 504 -9.09 -15.48 14.59
C LEU A 504 -7.85 -15.08 15.41
N ILE A 505 -8.07 -14.28 16.45
CA ILE A 505 -7.02 -13.79 17.34
C ILE A 505 -6.74 -14.84 18.40
N GLY A 506 -5.56 -15.46 18.37
CA GLY A 506 -5.07 -16.38 19.41
C GLY A 506 -6.05 -17.51 19.76
N GLU A 507 -6.02 -17.95 21.01
CA GLU A 507 -6.93 -18.95 21.57
C GLU A 507 -8.14 -18.24 22.23
N THR A 508 -8.91 -17.50 21.44
CA THR A 508 -10.09 -16.74 21.93
C THR A 508 -11.40 -17.53 21.92
N MET A 509 -11.35 -18.82 21.57
CA MET A 509 -12.51 -19.71 21.61
C MET A 509 -12.94 -20.01 23.05
N GLY A 510 -14.23 -20.17 23.28
CA GLY A 510 -14.81 -20.52 24.58
C GLY A 510 -15.36 -21.94 24.60
N ALA A 511 -16.33 -22.18 25.49
CA ALA A 511 -17.10 -23.42 25.48
C ALA A 511 -18.01 -23.46 24.24
N GLU A 512 -18.36 -24.67 23.79
CA GLU A 512 -19.34 -24.87 22.72
C GLU A 512 -20.71 -24.35 23.16
N GLU A 513 -21.39 -23.63 22.26
CA GLU A 513 -22.72 -23.05 22.45
C GLU A 513 -22.87 -22.15 23.70
N GLU A 514 -21.77 -21.57 24.20
CA GLU A 514 -21.85 -20.60 25.29
C GLU A 514 -22.72 -19.39 24.89
N ALA A 515 -23.41 -18.76 25.85
CA ALA A 515 -24.16 -17.54 25.56
C ALA A 515 -23.23 -16.38 25.18
N VAL A 516 -23.62 -15.52 24.23
CA VAL A 516 -22.77 -14.41 23.73
C VAL A 516 -22.31 -13.47 24.85
N LYS A 517 -23.15 -13.25 25.87
CA LYS A 517 -22.79 -12.48 27.07
C LYS A 517 -21.63 -13.12 27.84
N VAL A 518 -21.68 -14.44 28.04
CA VAL A 518 -20.63 -15.21 28.73
C VAL A 518 -19.32 -15.15 27.95
N ALA A 519 -19.41 -15.25 26.62
CA ALA A 519 -18.25 -15.07 25.75
C ALA A 519 -17.64 -13.67 25.90
N ILE A 520 -18.45 -12.62 25.93
CA ILE A 520 -17.98 -11.23 26.08
C ILE A 520 -17.29 -11.01 27.43
N ASP A 521 -17.87 -11.53 28.52
CA ASP A 521 -17.27 -11.47 29.86
C ASP A 521 -15.91 -12.19 29.88
N ARG A 522 -15.82 -13.37 29.24
CA ARG A 522 -14.57 -14.13 29.07
C ARG A 522 -13.54 -13.39 28.22
N LEU A 523 -13.97 -12.69 27.17
CA LEU A 523 -13.09 -11.96 26.23
C LEU A 523 -12.61 -10.61 26.77
N GLN A 524 -13.12 -10.15 27.93
CA GLN A 524 -12.77 -8.85 28.50
C GLN A 524 -11.25 -8.60 28.65
N PRO A 525 -10.41 -9.55 29.11
CA PRO A 525 -8.96 -9.36 29.16
C PRO A 525 -8.35 -9.09 27.77
N GLN A 526 -8.91 -9.70 26.71
CA GLN A 526 -8.41 -9.51 25.35
C GLN A 526 -8.74 -8.12 24.80
N PHE A 527 -9.88 -7.54 25.18
CA PHE A 527 -10.16 -6.14 24.84
C PHE A 527 -9.14 -5.18 25.48
N ASN A 528 -8.70 -5.45 26.72
CA ASN A 528 -7.66 -4.64 27.34
C ASN A 528 -6.31 -4.80 26.62
N ASN A 529 -5.94 -6.03 26.25
CA ASN A 529 -4.72 -6.32 25.50
C ASN A 529 -4.70 -5.61 24.13
N LEU A 530 -5.81 -5.66 23.39
CA LEU A 530 -5.96 -4.99 22.11
C LEU A 530 -5.96 -3.46 22.26
N LEU A 531 -6.58 -2.92 23.32
CA LEU A 531 -6.53 -1.48 23.59
C LEU A 531 -5.09 -1.03 23.91
N ALA A 532 -4.34 -1.82 24.66
CA ALA A 532 -2.92 -1.56 24.91
C ALA A 532 -2.08 -1.59 23.61
N ALA A 533 -2.33 -2.57 22.74
CA ALA A 533 -1.70 -2.65 21.42
C ALA A 533 -2.02 -1.40 20.58
N LYS A 534 -3.29 -0.95 20.57
CA LYS A 534 -3.73 0.27 19.88
C LYS A 534 -3.03 1.52 20.42
N TRP A 535 -2.85 1.64 21.74
CA TRP A 535 -2.07 2.74 22.33
C TRP A 535 -0.62 2.75 21.86
N LEU A 536 0.05 1.60 21.83
CA LEU A 536 1.42 1.47 21.33
C LEU A 536 1.52 1.84 19.84
N GLU A 537 0.54 1.39 19.06
CA GLU A 537 0.47 1.68 17.63
C GLU A 537 0.32 3.18 17.35
N LEU A 538 -0.59 3.86 18.06
CA LEU A 538 -0.85 5.29 17.87
C LEU A 538 0.27 6.19 18.40
N THR A 539 1.01 5.74 19.42
CA THR A 539 2.16 6.48 19.97
C THR A 539 3.44 6.25 19.18
N SER A 540 3.53 5.16 18.42
CA SER A 540 4.66 4.91 17.54
C SER A 540 4.82 6.00 16.48
N ASN A 541 6.01 6.60 16.42
CA ASN A 541 6.36 7.64 15.45
C ASN A 541 7.75 7.37 14.87
N GLU A 542 7.94 6.20 14.27
CA GLU A 542 9.25 5.74 13.78
C GLU A 542 9.88 6.63 12.69
N PHE A 543 9.06 7.40 11.97
CA PHE A 543 9.52 8.20 10.83
C PHE A 543 10.00 9.60 11.21
N SER A 544 9.47 10.14 12.31
CA SER A 544 9.91 11.42 12.86
C SER A 544 10.87 11.23 14.04
N SER A 545 10.80 10.08 14.72
CA SER A 545 11.71 9.74 15.81
C SER A 545 13.09 9.38 15.29
N LEU A 546 14.12 10.01 15.86
CA LEU A 546 15.53 9.67 15.61
C LEU A 546 16.04 8.58 16.55
N ILE A 547 15.15 7.97 17.35
CA ILE A 547 15.50 6.97 18.35
C ILE A 547 15.51 5.58 17.73
N LYS A 548 16.61 4.84 17.92
CA LYS A 548 16.69 3.42 17.58
C LYS A 548 16.10 2.56 18.70
N ALA A 549 14.90 2.04 18.51
CA ALA A 549 14.23 1.12 19.42
C ALA A 549 13.61 -0.08 18.67
N SER A 550 13.54 -1.22 19.35
CA SER A 550 12.74 -2.37 18.92
C SER A 550 11.91 -2.81 20.11
N ALA A 551 10.62 -3.02 19.90
CA ALA A 551 9.69 -3.40 20.94
C ALA A 551 8.65 -4.39 20.40
N THR A 552 8.28 -5.35 21.24
CA THR A 552 7.31 -6.40 20.94
C THR A 552 6.38 -6.54 22.14
N LEU A 553 5.06 -6.51 21.89
CA LEU A 553 4.04 -6.82 22.87
C LEU A 553 3.62 -8.29 22.71
N LEU A 554 3.85 -9.05 23.78
CA LEU A 554 3.43 -10.44 23.92
C LEU A 554 2.40 -10.51 25.05
N THR A 555 1.40 -11.38 24.91
CA THR A 555 0.48 -11.70 26.01
C THR A 555 0.52 -13.21 26.28
N PRO A 556 0.31 -13.66 27.53
CA PRO A 556 0.35 -15.08 27.85
C PRO A 556 -0.66 -15.91 27.04
N GLU A 557 -1.80 -15.33 26.70
CA GLU A 557 -2.91 -16.01 26.03
C GLU A 557 -2.79 -16.01 24.50
N ILE A 558 -1.95 -15.14 23.92
CA ILE A 558 -1.76 -15.01 22.47
C ILE A 558 -0.30 -15.32 22.15
N LYS A 559 -0.07 -16.53 21.63
CA LYS A 559 1.28 -17.06 21.33
C LYS A 559 2.00 -16.27 20.22
N SER A 560 1.29 -15.44 19.45
CA SER A 560 1.85 -14.51 18.46
C SER A 560 1.96 -13.08 19.02
N PRO A 561 2.95 -12.29 18.57
CA PRO A 561 3.06 -10.89 18.99
C PRO A 561 1.84 -10.08 18.53
N LEU A 562 1.18 -9.42 19.49
CA LEU A 562 0.06 -8.51 19.22
C LEU A 562 0.52 -7.22 18.53
N TRP A 563 1.76 -6.83 18.80
CA TRP A 563 2.36 -5.65 18.20
C TRP A 563 3.88 -5.82 18.21
N GLN A 564 4.54 -5.42 17.12
CA GLN A 564 6.00 -5.42 17.02
C GLN A 564 6.44 -4.28 16.12
N ARG A 565 7.41 -3.47 16.58
CA ARG A 565 8.00 -2.40 15.77
C ARG A 565 9.49 -2.29 16.02
N SER A 566 10.20 -1.89 14.96
CA SER A 566 11.63 -1.59 15.00
C SER A 566 11.93 -0.37 14.13
N THR A 567 12.60 0.62 14.70
CA THR A 567 13.00 1.84 13.98
C THR A 567 14.36 1.61 13.32
N LEU A 568 14.54 2.03 12.06
CA LEU A 568 15.82 2.00 11.36
C LEU A 568 16.35 3.44 11.21
N VAL A 569 17.37 3.82 11.98
CA VAL A 569 18.07 5.10 11.76
C VAL A 569 19.09 4.92 10.63
N ALA A 570 19.16 5.90 9.72
CA ALA A 570 20.18 5.98 8.69
C ALA A 570 21.58 5.96 9.30
N LEU A 571 22.49 5.22 8.67
CA LEU A 571 23.93 5.36 8.90
C LEU A 571 24.38 6.69 8.30
N ASP A 572 24.28 7.76 9.08
CA ASP A 572 25.14 8.93 8.89
C ASP A 572 25.63 9.39 10.27
N THR A 573 26.91 9.10 10.51
CA THR A 573 27.80 9.63 11.55
C THR A 573 27.18 9.91 12.93
N LEU A 574 27.13 8.89 13.79
CA LEU A 574 27.24 9.06 15.25
C LEU A 574 28.34 8.13 15.77
N PRO A 575 29.20 8.59 16.71
CA PRO A 575 30.28 7.78 17.24
C PRO A 575 29.72 6.53 17.93
N SER A 576 30.33 5.39 17.65
CA SER A 576 29.92 4.07 18.11
C SER A 576 29.80 4.03 19.65
N PRO A 577 28.63 3.70 20.22
CA PRO A 577 28.55 3.42 21.63
C PRO A 577 29.17 2.05 21.90
N LYS A 578 30.03 1.99 22.92
CA LYS A 578 30.60 0.74 23.45
C LYS A 578 29.48 -0.23 23.79
N LYS A 579 29.66 -1.51 23.45
CA LYS A 579 28.74 -2.62 23.75
C LYS A 579 28.26 -2.55 25.20
N SER A 580 27.00 -2.18 25.41
CA SER A 580 26.26 -2.45 26.64
C SER A 580 24.93 -3.09 26.25
N TYR A 581 24.63 -4.21 26.88
CA TYR A 581 23.40 -4.97 26.74
C TYR A 581 22.17 -4.04 26.81
N LEU A 582 21.27 -4.15 25.82
CA LEU A 582 19.98 -3.49 25.82
C LEU A 582 19.18 -3.95 27.06
N PRO A 583 18.68 -3.05 27.91
CA PRO A 583 17.81 -3.45 29.00
C PRO A 583 16.43 -3.82 28.46
N ILE A 584 15.85 -4.89 29.01
CA ILE A 584 14.41 -5.14 28.96
C ILE A 584 13.76 -4.02 29.81
N LEU A 585 13.20 -3.01 29.15
CA LEU A 585 12.50 -1.92 29.82
C LEU A 585 11.10 -2.39 30.21
N GLN A 586 10.84 -2.49 31.52
CA GLN A 586 9.47 -2.56 32.02
C GLN A 586 8.75 -1.23 31.70
N LEU A 587 7.55 -1.35 31.12
CA LEU A 587 6.74 -0.30 30.49
C LEU A 587 6.19 0.79 31.45
N LYS A 588 6.90 1.13 32.53
CA LYS A 588 6.50 2.16 33.51
C LYS A 588 7.15 3.54 33.31
N GLN A 589 8.09 3.71 32.38
CA GLN A 589 8.97 4.91 32.39
C GLN A 589 9.02 5.78 31.11
N LEU A 590 8.12 5.60 30.12
CA LEU A 590 8.18 6.41 28.88
C LEU A 590 6.95 7.29 28.59
N ILE A 591 6.01 7.43 29.52
CA ILE A 591 4.88 8.35 29.38
C ILE A 591 5.09 9.52 30.35
N THR A 592 5.66 10.62 29.85
CA THR A 592 5.71 11.87 30.61
C THR A 592 4.31 12.47 30.61
N TYR A 593 3.52 12.19 31.64
CA TYR A 593 2.31 12.96 31.92
C TYR A 593 2.74 14.38 32.28
N ARG A 594 2.37 15.38 31.47
CA ARG A 594 2.14 16.72 32.01
C ARG A 594 0.70 16.73 32.51
N SER A 595 0.59 16.70 33.83
CA SER A 595 -0.66 16.86 34.60
C SER A 595 -1.44 18.08 34.14
#